data_AF-W4LMH7-F1
#
_entry.id   AF-W4LMH7-F1
#
_cell.length_a   1.000
_cell.length_b   1.000
_cell.length_c   1.000
_cell.angle_alpha   90.00
_cell.angle_beta   90.00
_cell.angle_gamma   90.00
#
_symmetry.space_group_name_H-M   'P 1'
#
loop_
_entity.id
_entity.type
_entity.pdbx_description
1 polymer ?
#
loop_
_entity_poly.entity_id
_entity_poly.type
_entity_poly.pdbx_seq_one_letter_code
_entity_poly.pdbx_strand_id
1 'polypeptide(L)'
;MSTCCVLPHAGDVPTCPMNGQVAKPVGRKTVESLVIREARAALTAQPYYFCDATDCDTVYVSALGDHLITKDLLTVRVGIKETEDPIPLCYCFGYDRKAVRDDIRRTGKTDIQKAITQRVKAGVMTTNAGRRI
;
A
#
# COMPACT_ATOMS: atom_id res chain seq x y z
N MET A 1 21.39 -11.06 -11.60
CA MET A 1 21.68 -11.36 -10.18
C MET A 1 21.25 -10.17 -9.37
N SER A 2 20.08 -10.21 -8.73
CA SER A 2 19.65 -9.19 -7.79
C SER A 2 18.99 -9.90 -6.62
N THR A 3 19.77 -10.14 -5.58
CA THR A 3 19.30 -10.62 -4.29
C THR A 3 18.44 -9.51 -3.70
N CYS A 4 17.12 -9.62 -3.84
CA CYS A 4 16.18 -8.86 -3.02
C CYS A 4 16.34 -9.36 -1.59
N CYS A 5 17.30 -8.79 -0.85
CA CYS A 5 17.53 -9.14 0.54
C CYS A 5 16.34 -8.66 1.38
N VAL A 6 15.39 -9.56 1.62
CA VAL A 6 14.60 -9.52 2.84
C VAL A 6 15.59 -9.90 3.94
N LEU A 7 16.11 -8.92 4.67
CA LEU A 7 16.81 -9.21 5.91
C LEU A 7 15.78 -9.89 6.82
N PRO A 8 16.01 -11.13 7.27
CA PRO A 8 15.18 -11.74 8.29
C PRO A 8 15.33 -10.87 9.53
N HIS A 9 14.24 -10.24 9.97
CA HIS A 9 14.21 -9.68 11.31
C HIS A 9 14.19 -10.88 12.25
N ALA A 10 15.24 -11.01 13.07
CA ALA A 10 15.31 -11.99 14.14
C ALA A 10 14.33 -11.54 15.24
N GLY A 11 13.08 -11.97 15.11
CA GLY A 11 11.98 -11.66 16.03
C GLY A 11 10.66 -12.17 15.47
N ASP A 12 9.72 -12.49 16.33
CA ASP A 12 8.38 -12.89 15.91
C ASP A 12 7.73 -11.75 15.11
N VAL A 13 7.02 -12.12 14.05
CA VAL A 13 6.26 -11.16 13.24
C VAL A 13 5.16 -10.57 14.11
N PRO A 14 5.06 -9.24 14.26
CA PRO A 14 4.08 -8.64 15.17
C PRO A 14 2.67 -8.89 14.67
N THR A 15 1.76 -9.05 15.62
CA THR A 15 0.33 -8.93 15.36
C THR A 15 -0.08 -7.45 15.41
N CYS A 16 -1.12 -7.09 14.67
CA CYS A 16 -1.69 -5.76 14.77
C CYS A 16 -2.49 -5.65 16.10
N PRO A 17 -2.18 -4.70 17.00
CA PRO A 17 -2.87 -4.57 18.27
C PRO A 17 -4.37 -4.29 18.15
N MET A 18 -4.81 -3.79 16.99
CA MET A 18 -6.21 -3.40 16.76
C MET A 18 -7.10 -4.58 16.39
N ASN A 19 -6.55 -5.69 15.89
CA ASN A 19 -7.34 -6.82 15.40
C ASN A 19 -6.73 -8.21 15.65
N GLY A 20 -5.52 -8.28 16.23
CA GLY A 20 -4.81 -9.52 16.52
C GLY A 20 -4.25 -10.28 15.32
N GLN A 21 -4.41 -9.80 14.09
CA GLN A 21 -3.92 -10.48 12.88
C GLN A 21 -2.41 -10.27 12.70
N VAL A 22 -1.72 -11.31 12.22
CA VAL A 22 -0.28 -11.25 11.91
C VAL A 22 -0.03 -10.24 10.79
N ALA A 23 0.80 -9.24 11.05
CA ALA A 23 1.16 -8.22 10.08
C ALA A 23 2.24 -8.72 9.10
N LYS A 24 2.39 -8.10 7.93
CA LYS A 24 3.31 -8.54 6.87
C LYS A 24 4.53 -7.63 6.78
N PRO A 25 5.76 -8.15 6.60
CA PRO A 25 6.94 -7.29 6.53
C PRO A 25 6.84 -6.30 5.37
N VAL A 26 7.22 -5.03 5.62
CA VAL A 26 7.31 -4.00 4.58
C VAL A 26 8.66 -3.29 4.64
N GLY A 27 9.20 -2.90 3.49
CA GLY A 27 10.44 -2.14 3.43
C GLY A 27 10.28 -0.74 4.03
N ARG A 28 11.26 -0.29 4.81
CA ARG A 28 11.26 1.04 5.43
C ARG A 28 11.03 2.19 4.44
N LYS A 29 11.68 2.11 3.26
CA LYS A 29 11.50 3.10 2.17
C LYS A 29 10.05 3.23 1.73
N THR A 30 9.29 2.14 1.72
CA THR A 30 7.86 2.15 1.35
C THR A 30 7.07 2.96 2.38
N VAL A 31 7.24 2.69 3.67
CA VAL A 31 6.56 3.44 4.74
C VAL A 31 6.90 4.92 4.66
N GLU A 32 8.20 5.23 4.60
CA GLU A 32 8.72 6.58 4.48
C GLU A 32 8.23 7.34 3.23
N SER A 33 7.97 6.65 2.12
CA SER A 33 7.46 7.26 0.89
C SER A 33 5.95 7.53 0.90
N LEU A 34 5.21 6.81 1.75
CA LEU A 34 3.74 6.84 1.74
C LEU A 34 3.16 7.64 2.90
N VAL A 35 3.88 7.80 4.02
CA VAL A 35 3.42 8.65 5.12
C VAL A 35 3.38 10.13 4.75
N ILE A 36 2.41 10.85 5.30
CA ILE A 36 2.38 12.31 5.22
C ILE A 36 3.62 12.91 5.90
N ARG A 37 3.94 14.15 5.54
CA ARG A 37 5.17 14.82 6.03
C ARG A 37 5.20 14.93 7.55
N GLU A 38 4.04 15.17 8.16
CA GLU A 38 3.84 15.36 9.59
C GLU A 38 4.12 14.06 10.35
N ALA A 39 3.62 12.94 9.85
CA ALA A 39 3.82 11.62 10.44
C ALA A 39 5.26 11.10 10.25
N ARG A 40 5.99 11.58 9.24
CA ARG A 40 7.36 11.15 8.96
C ARG A 40 8.33 11.42 10.11
N ALA A 41 8.16 12.54 10.82
CA ALA A 41 8.99 12.89 11.96
C ALA A 41 8.76 11.99 13.19
N ALA A 42 7.59 11.34 13.28
CA ALA A 42 7.24 10.42 14.36
C ALA A 42 7.66 8.97 14.09
N LEU A 43 8.18 8.66 12.89
CA LEU A 43 8.66 7.30 12.58
C LEU A 43 9.78 6.89 13.52
N THR A 44 9.66 5.69 14.09
CA THR A 44 10.68 5.12 14.97
C THR A 44 11.80 4.48 14.15
N ALA A 45 12.89 4.09 14.82
CA ALA A 45 13.95 3.29 14.20
C ALA A 45 13.52 1.83 13.95
N GLN A 46 12.36 1.41 14.45
CA GLN A 46 11.88 0.04 14.34
C GLN A 46 11.54 -0.33 12.89
N PRO A 47 11.61 -1.62 12.55
CA PRO A 47 10.95 -2.18 11.37
C PRO A 47 9.45 -1.96 11.45
N TYR A 48 8.80 -1.90 10.29
CA TYR A 48 7.35 -1.77 10.18
C TYR A 48 6.76 -2.94 9.39
N TYR A 49 5.50 -3.24 9.69
CA TYR A 49 4.73 -4.34 9.11
C TYR A 49 3.36 -3.83 8.68
N PHE A 50 2.84 -4.34 7.56
CA PHE A 50 1.56 -3.99 6.99
C PHE A 50 0.43 -4.85 7.57
N CYS A 51 -0.62 -4.23 8.09
CA CYS A 51 -1.85 -4.91 8.46
C CYS A 51 -2.78 -5.03 7.25
N ASP A 52 -3.09 -6.25 6.82
CA ASP A 52 -3.92 -6.51 5.63
C ASP A 52 -5.41 -6.78 5.92
N ALA A 53 -5.84 -6.68 7.17
CA ALA A 53 -7.25 -6.73 7.54
C ALA A 53 -8.01 -5.57 6.87
N THR A 54 -9.10 -5.87 6.16
CA THR A 54 -9.85 -4.88 5.38
C THR A 54 -10.66 -3.91 6.23
N ASP A 55 -10.98 -4.30 7.46
CA ASP A 55 -11.82 -3.59 8.43
C ASP A 55 -11.03 -2.88 9.55
N CYS A 56 -9.72 -2.74 9.39
CA CYS A 56 -8.84 -2.13 10.38
C CYS A 56 -8.11 -0.93 9.80
N ASP A 57 -8.31 0.26 10.37
CA ASP A 57 -7.71 1.50 9.86
C ASP A 57 -6.18 1.57 10.00
N THR A 58 -5.58 0.73 10.84
CA THR A 58 -4.12 0.58 10.94
C THR A 58 -3.56 0.02 9.63
N VAL A 59 -2.60 0.73 9.05
CA VAL A 59 -1.88 0.33 7.85
C VAL A 59 -0.51 -0.24 8.21
N TYR A 60 0.27 0.46 9.04
CA TYR A 60 1.58 -0.02 9.48
C TYR A 60 1.67 -0.14 11.01
N VAL A 61 2.37 -1.18 11.46
CA VAL A 61 2.62 -1.54 12.85
C VAL A 61 4.14 -1.63 13.04
N SER A 62 4.69 -0.98 14.07
CA SER A 62 6.11 -1.15 14.44
C SER A 62 6.38 -2.58 14.92
N ALA A 63 7.64 -3.02 14.89
CA ALA A 63 8.03 -4.36 15.32
C ALA A 63 7.58 -4.72 16.75
N LEU A 64 7.52 -3.74 17.66
CA LEU A 64 7.06 -3.93 19.04
C LEU A 64 5.55 -3.68 19.22
N GLY A 65 4.83 -3.30 18.17
CA GLY A 65 3.39 -3.00 18.23
C GLY A 65 3.04 -1.71 18.99
N ASP A 66 4.03 -0.93 19.40
CA ASP A 66 3.91 0.28 20.22
C ASP A 66 3.68 1.57 19.40
N HIS A 67 3.85 1.49 18.08
CA HIS A 67 3.65 2.62 17.17
C HIS A 67 2.85 2.19 15.93
N LEU A 68 1.70 2.82 15.74
CA LEU A 68 0.76 2.51 14.67
C LEU A 68 0.66 3.68 13.68
N ILE A 69 0.50 3.36 12.41
CA ILE A 69 0.25 4.33 11.34
C ILE A 69 -1.09 3.95 10.71
N THR A 70 -2.08 4.83 10.87
CA THR A 70 -3.43 4.68 10.33
C THR A 70 -3.53 5.26 8.92
N LYS A 71 -4.59 4.90 8.20
CA LYS A 71 -4.79 5.27 6.78
C LYS A 71 -4.81 6.79 6.53
N ASP A 72 -5.25 7.59 7.49
CA ASP A 72 -5.28 9.06 7.44
C ASP A 72 -3.88 9.71 7.55
N LEU A 73 -2.88 8.95 8.00
CA LEU A 73 -1.48 9.39 8.06
C LEU A 73 -0.70 9.07 6.78
N LEU A 74 -1.37 8.68 5.70
CA LEU A 74 -0.77 8.37 4.41
C LEU A 74 -1.16 9.39 3.34
N THR A 75 -0.23 9.63 2.41
CA THR A 75 -0.40 10.45 1.20
C THR A 75 -1.27 9.79 0.13
N VAL A 76 -1.65 8.52 0.32
CA VAL A 76 -2.48 7.74 -0.60
C VAL A 76 -3.55 6.99 0.18
N ARG A 77 -4.71 6.78 -0.46
CA ARG A 77 -5.72 5.82 0.02
C ARG A 77 -5.21 4.40 -0.14
N VAL A 78 -5.54 3.50 0.78
CA VAL A 78 -5.06 2.11 0.75
C VAL A 78 -6.20 1.22 0.28
N GLY A 79 -6.20 0.79 -0.97
CA GLY A 79 -7.37 0.17 -1.61
C GLY A 79 -8.05 -0.99 -0.86
N ILE A 80 -7.32 -1.82 -0.12
CA ILE A 80 -7.96 -2.90 0.67
C ILE A 80 -8.70 -2.40 1.93
N LYS A 81 -8.44 -1.15 2.35
CA LYS A 81 -9.02 -0.47 3.51
C LYS A 81 -10.19 0.45 3.12
N GLU A 82 -10.55 0.50 1.85
CA GLU A 82 -11.57 1.41 1.31
C GLU A 82 -12.81 0.64 0.86
N THR A 83 -13.98 1.13 1.27
CA THR A 83 -15.30 0.63 0.85
C THR A 83 -15.95 1.51 -0.22
N GLU A 84 -15.50 2.76 -0.33
CA GLU A 84 -16.04 3.79 -1.23
C GLU A 84 -14.99 4.29 -2.23
N ASP A 85 -15.44 4.68 -3.43
CA ASP A 85 -14.56 5.17 -4.48
C ASP A 85 -13.83 6.48 -4.11
N PRO A 86 -12.63 6.74 -4.68
CA PRO A 86 -11.80 5.79 -5.40
C PRO A 86 -11.22 4.69 -4.49
N ILE A 87 -11.34 3.42 -4.92
CA ILE A 87 -10.65 2.26 -4.32
C ILE A 87 -9.43 1.91 -5.20
N PRO A 88 -8.20 2.33 -4.84
CA PRO A 88 -7.03 2.16 -5.70
C PRO A 88 -6.68 0.68 -5.93
N LEU A 89 -6.36 0.33 -7.18
CA LEU A 89 -5.89 -1.00 -7.57
C LEU A 89 -4.47 -0.97 -8.16
N CYS A 90 -4.14 0.09 -8.90
CA CYS A 90 -2.80 0.31 -9.46
C CYS A 90 -2.33 1.73 -9.18
N TYR A 91 -1.47 1.90 -8.18
CA TYR A 91 -0.89 3.19 -7.81
C TYR A 91 0.00 3.78 -8.91
N CYS A 92 0.68 2.95 -9.69
CA CYS A 92 1.58 3.42 -10.73
C CYS A 92 0.83 4.15 -11.83
N PHE A 93 -0.33 3.63 -12.26
CA PHE A 93 -1.06 4.14 -13.42
C PHE A 93 -2.41 4.75 -13.09
N GLY A 94 -2.76 4.84 -11.81
CA GLY A 94 -3.99 5.48 -11.34
C GLY A 94 -5.27 4.71 -11.66
N TYR A 95 -5.21 3.39 -11.82
CA TYR A 95 -6.42 2.59 -11.96
C TYR A 95 -7.03 2.30 -10.59
N ASP A 96 -8.32 2.58 -10.46
CA ASP A 96 -9.15 2.23 -9.32
C ASP A 96 -10.22 1.21 -9.72
N ARG A 97 -10.97 0.72 -8.73
CA ARG A 97 -12.05 -0.25 -8.94
C ARG A 97 -13.13 0.28 -9.87
N LYS A 98 -13.43 1.58 -9.82
CA LYS A 98 -14.41 2.24 -10.69
C LYS A 98 -13.98 2.16 -12.16
N ALA A 99 -12.73 2.48 -12.48
CA ALA A 99 -12.19 2.40 -13.83
C ALA A 99 -12.35 1.00 -14.43
N VAL A 100 -12.09 -0.04 -13.65
CA VAL A 100 -12.30 -1.44 -14.08
C VAL A 100 -13.77 -1.75 -14.32
N ARG A 101 -14.65 -1.38 -13.38
CA ARG A 101 -16.10 -1.58 -13.54
C ARG A 101 -16.64 -0.84 -14.75
N ASP A 102 -16.19 0.39 -14.99
CA ASP A 102 -16.64 1.23 -16.10
C ASP A 102 -16.22 0.65 -17.46
N ASP A 103 -15.00 0.13 -17.56
CA ASP A 103 -14.49 -0.54 -18.76
C ASP A 103 -15.27 -1.81 -19.10
N ILE A 104 -15.59 -2.63 -18.07
CA ILE A 104 -16.44 -3.82 -18.21
C ILE A 104 -17.85 -3.43 -18.65
N ARG A 105 -18.47 -2.42 -18.03
CA ARG A 105 -19.83 -1.98 -18.41
C ARG A 105 -19.88 -1.49 -19.86
N ARG A 106 -18.83 -0.84 -20.35
CA ARG A 106 -18.77 -0.31 -21.73
C ARG A 106 -18.46 -1.38 -22.77
N THR A 107 -17.56 -2.32 -22.48
CA THR A 107 -16.97 -3.21 -23.50
C THR A 107 -17.30 -4.69 -23.31
N GLY A 108 -17.97 -5.05 -22.20
CA GLY A 108 -18.24 -6.43 -21.80
C GLY A 108 -17.03 -7.17 -21.21
N LYS A 109 -15.85 -6.54 -21.19
CA LYS A 109 -14.59 -7.11 -20.66
C LYS A 109 -13.68 -5.99 -20.14
N THR A 110 -12.49 -6.34 -19.68
CA THR A 110 -11.46 -5.32 -19.41
C THR A 110 -10.09 -5.80 -19.86
N ASP A 111 -9.35 -4.90 -20.50
CA ASP A 111 -7.96 -5.12 -20.88
C ASP A 111 -7.00 -4.28 -20.00
N ILE A 112 -7.49 -3.66 -18.91
CA ILE A 112 -6.69 -2.83 -18.00
C ILE A 112 -5.48 -3.60 -17.44
N GLN A 113 -5.66 -4.84 -17.00
CA GLN A 113 -4.56 -5.66 -16.50
C GLN A 113 -3.48 -5.90 -17.58
N LYS A 114 -3.89 -6.10 -18.84
CA LYS A 114 -2.97 -6.25 -19.97
C LYS A 114 -2.24 -4.94 -20.24
N ALA A 115 -2.94 -3.81 -20.21
CA ALA A 115 -2.34 -2.48 -20.39
C ALA A 115 -1.31 -2.17 -19.29
N ILE A 116 -1.61 -2.47 -18.02
CA ILE A 116 -0.66 -2.35 -16.90
C ILE A 116 0.58 -3.19 -17.19
N THR A 117 0.39 -4.46 -17.55
CA THR A 117 1.49 -5.40 -17.82
C THR A 117 2.38 -4.93 -18.97
N GLN A 118 1.79 -4.43 -20.06
CA GLN A 118 2.53 -3.90 -21.21
C GLN A 118 3.34 -2.67 -20.83
N ARG A 119 2.78 -1.74 -20.05
CA ARG A 119 3.48 -0.52 -19.60
C ARG A 119 4.67 -0.85 -18.69
N VAL A 120 4.49 -1.79 -17.75
CA VAL A 120 5.59 -2.27 -16.90
C VAL A 120 6.70 -2.92 -17.73
N LYS A 121 6.34 -3.79 -18.69
CA LYS A 121 7.32 -4.42 -19.59
C LYS A 121 8.08 -3.42 -20.46
N ALA A 122 7.43 -2.31 -20.83
CA ALA A 122 8.05 -1.21 -21.56
C ALA A 122 8.93 -0.29 -20.68
N GLY A 123 9.07 -0.56 -19.38
CA GLY A 123 9.83 0.29 -18.46
C GLY A 123 9.15 1.62 -18.12
N VAL A 124 7.88 1.80 -18.49
CA VAL A 124 7.13 3.02 -18.22
C VAL A 124 6.56 2.93 -16.81
N MET A 125 7.24 3.52 -15.83
CA MET A 125 6.68 3.76 -14.49
C MET A 125 6.44 5.26 -14.29
N THR A 126 5.19 5.65 -14.08
CA THR A 126 4.86 7.00 -13.64
C THR A 126 5.00 7.07 -12.13
N THR A 127 5.88 7.93 -11.62
CA THR A 127 5.88 8.27 -10.20
C THR A 127 4.57 9.01 -9.92
N ASN A 128 3.74 8.49 -9.01
CA ASN A 128 2.45 9.09 -8.65
C ASN A 128 2.64 10.34 -7.77
N ALA A 129 3.68 11.13 -8.05
CA ALA A 129 3.94 12.40 -7.41
C ALA A 129 2.96 13.44 -7.95
N GLY A 130 1.74 13.49 -7.40
CA GLY A 130 0.98 14.74 -7.42
C GLY A 130 -0.43 14.73 -8.00
N ARG A 131 -1.17 13.60 -8.02
CA ARG A 131 -2.64 13.72 -8.16
C ARG A 131 -3.24 14.06 -6.78
N ARG A 132 -3.11 15.33 -6.38
CA ARG A 132 -3.87 15.90 -5.25
C ARG A 132 -5.36 15.69 -5.55
N ILE A 133 -6.04 14.98 -4.67
CA ILE A 133 -7.48 15.14 -4.45
C ILE A 133 -7.71 16.49 -3.77
#